data_AF-A0A8J3PDW3-F1
#
_entry.id   AF-A0A8J3PDW3-F1
#
_cell.length_a   1.000
_cell.length_b   1.000
_cell.length_c   1.000
_cell.angle_alpha   90.00
_cell.angle_beta   90.00
_cell.angle_gamma   90.00
#
_symmetry.space_group_name_H-M   'P 1'
#
loop_
_entity.id
_entity.type
_entity.pdbx_description
1 polymer ?
#
loop_
_entity_poly.entity_id
_entity_poly.type
_entity_poly.pdbx_seq_one_letter_code
_entity_poly.pdbx_strand_id
1 'polypeptide(L)'
;MTAVFPTVREVIALDPVRVGAPRLVAGESGLDRPVRWVHSAEVPDIATLLRGGELVLTTGIGLPSDDAGVRAFISDLAEVGVAGLIVELGRRYTASVPRVMAAAAQKLGMPLVELRRPTPFVQITEAVHALIVDAQLAELRATEQIHQRFTELSVEGAEPAEVVHQAAQLAGCPVVLENLARQVLAYDAAGDRAEMLLDGWEQHSRRVKATPSGSGRTGYDPDTGWLVTPVGARGQDWGRLLLRWPASGAMQDLTGHTPDPGLGALPRFPAVVAPDGTGAPEAAEPGPGQPDRAVTPPTRLTILLERAASTLALGRLIRRDAEGLARQLHGTLLSALLDHSLPVSEVALRAAALGIQLERRRLVGVVVRHRDESLTAGTEAAQAALRDLADAVSQAVREAKQIGLTSAVDDRAVGALLAVRGEEEPALESFAAALRRGRPDTLLIAAGSGVDSLREARRSLVEARQVAQAARHDPSGPAVHRLPNVGLPGLLHLLRDEPRLQTFVERQLGALLTYDAEHPKDALLPTLRMFLEHGRNKSIAAGAAHLSRPAFYERLARIERILGVDLDSVQACLSLHVALLARDALRG
;
A
#
# COMPACT_ATOMS: atom_id res chain seq x y z
N MET A 1 6.40 -28.26 3.18
CA MET A 1 4.93 -28.41 3.26
C MET A 1 4.63 -29.20 4.52
N THR A 2 3.94 -28.60 5.48
CA THR A 2 3.51 -29.33 6.67
C THR A 2 2.24 -30.07 6.28
N ALA A 3 2.32 -31.39 6.10
CA ALA A 3 1.16 -32.19 5.73
C ALA A 3 0.10 -32.10 6.85
N VAL A 4 -1.15 -31.81 6.48
CA VAL A 4 -2.28 -31.82 7.40
C VAL A 4 -2.67 -33.28 7.62
N PHE A 5 -2.50 -33.75 8.86
CA PHE A 5 -2.88 -35.10 9.28
C PHE A 5 -4.04 -34.98 10.27
N PRO A 6 -4.98 -35.95 10.29
CA PRO A 6 -6.03 -35.97 11.29
C PRO A 6 -5.42 -36.12 12.69
N THR A 7 -6.04 -35.50 13.67
CA THR A 7 -5.64 -35.60 15.08
C THR A 7 -6.16 -36.89 15.70
N VAL A 8 -5.55 -37.31 16.81
CA VAL A 8 -6.08 -38.44 17.60
C VAL A 8 -7.54 -38.20 18.01
N ARG A 9 -7.90 -36.96 18.32
CA ARG A 9 -9.27 -36.53 18.62
C ARG A 9 -10.24 -36.83 17.47
N GLU A 10 -9.88 -36.44 16.26
CA GLU A 10 -10.70 -36.68 15.07
C GLU A 10 -10.83 -38.18 14.78
N VAL A 11 -9.74 -38.94 14.94
CA VAL A 11 -9.77 -40.39 14.75
C VAL A 11 -10.70 -41.08 15.75
N ILE A 12 -10.69 -40.69 17.02
CA ILE A 12 -11.58 -41.27 18.05
C ILE A 12 -13.07 -40.98 17.74
N ALA A 13 -13.35 -39.87 17.04
CA ALA A 13 -14.70 -39.50 16.66
C ALA A 13 -15.23 -40.26 15.43
N LEU A 14 -14.39 -41.00 14.70
CA LEU A 14 -14.81 -41.80 13.56
C LEU A 14 -15.76 -42.92 13.97
N ASP A 15 -16.77 -43.18 13.14
CA ASP A 15 -17.81 -44.19 13.43
C ASP A 15 -17.25 -45.58 13.75
N PRO A 16 -16.26 -46.13 13.00
CA PRO A 16 -15.66 -47.43 13.35
C PRO A 16 -15.04 -47.46 14.74
N VAL A 17 -14.48 -46.34 15.21
CA VAL A 17 -13.88 -46.24 16.56
C VAL A 17 -14.99 -46.07 17.61
N ARG A 18 -16.00 -45.23 17.34
CA ARG A 18 -17.14 -45.00 18.24
C ARG A 18 -17.95 -46.27 18.51
N VAL A 19 -18.10 -47.15 17.52
CA VAL A 19 -18.75 -48.46 17.69
C VAL A 19 -18.04 -49.30 18.76
N GLY A 20 -16.73 -49.16 18.89
CA GLY A 20 -15.91 -49.76 19.95
C GLY A 20 -16.13 -49.21 21.35
N ALA A 21 -17.02 -48.22 21.53
CA ALA A 21 -17.28 -47.52 22.79
C ALA A 21 -15.99 -47.00 23.45
N PRO A 22 -15.22 -46.14 22.74
CA PRO A 22 -13.88 -45.74 23.13
C PRO A 22 -13.92 -44.97 24.46
N ARG A 23 -12.90 -45.18 25.29
CA ARG A 23 -12.70 -44.40 26.51
C ARG A 23 -11.24 -43.98 26.59
N LEU A 24 -11.00 -42.68 26.73
CA LEU A 24 -9.68 -42.16 27.04
C LEU A 24 -9.34 -42.50 28.49
N VAL A 25 -8.22 -43.19 28.69
CA VAL A 25 -7.75 -43.66 30.01
C VAL A 25 -6.58 -42.81 30.50
N ALA A 26 -5.78 -42.25 29.60
CA ALA A 26 -4.66 -41.37 29.92
C ALA A 26 -4.27 -40.48 28.73
N GLY A 27 -3.51 -39.41 29.00
CA GLY A 27 -2.82 -38.61 27.98
C GLY A 27 -3.70 -37.61 27.23
N GLU A 28 -4.68 -37.00 27.90
CA GLU A 28 -5.60 -36.02 27.29
C GLU A 28 -4.90 -34.85 26.60
N SER A 29 -3.75 -34.40 27.14
CA SER A 29 -2.93 -33.34 26.54
C SER A 29 -2.37 -33.70 25.16
N GLY A 30 -2.40 -34.97 24.76
CA GLY A 30 -1.91 -35.45 23.48
C GLY A 30 -2.98 -35.64 22.40
N LEU A 31 -4.25 -35.33 22.67
CA LEU A 31 -5.36 -35.60 21.73
C LEU A 31 -5.23 -34.86 20.39
N ASP A 32 -4.53 -33.73 20.36
CA ASP A 32 -4.34 -32.93 19.15
C ASP A 32 -3.03 -33.31 18.41
N ARG A 33 -2.41 -34.45 18.75
CA ARG A 33 -1.27 -35.00 18.02
C ARG A 33 -1.71 -35.47 16.62
N PRO A 34 -0.95 -35.16 15.55
CA PRO A 34 -1.25 -35.62 14.21
C PRO A 34 -1.03 -37.13 14.05
N VAL A 35 -1.96 -37.81 13.39
CA VAL A 35 -1.95 -39.23 13.07
C VAL A 35 -1.56 -39.40 11.60
N ARG A 36 -0.30 -39.77 11.39
CA ARG A 36 0.29 -40.01 10.07
C ARG A 36 -0.16 -41.33 9.45
N TRP A 37 -0.47 -42.31 10.30
CA TRP A 37 -0.75 -43.69 9.91
C TRP A 37 -1.42 -44.45 11.06
N VAL A 38 -2.14 -45.54 10.76
CA VAL A 38 -2.65 -46.46 11.78
C VAL A 38 -2.05 -47.83 11.58
N HIS A 39 -1.55 -48.43 12.66
CA HIS A 39 -0.90 -49.74 12.58
C HIS A 39 -1.43 -50.67 13.66
N SER A 40 -1.90 -51.85 13.26
CA SER A 40 -2.29 -52.92 14.18
C SER A 40 -1.09 -53.81 14.47
N ALA A 41 -0.72 -53.97 15.74
CA ALA A 41 0.43 -54.77 16.14
C ALA A 41 0.18 -55.61 17.41
N GLU A 42 0.81 -56.78 17.45
CA GLU A 42 0.76 -57.74 18.56
C GLU A 42 2.16 -58.23 18.93
N VAL A 43 3.18 -57.38 18.78
CA VAL A 43 4.57 -57.70 19.12
C VAL A 43 5.11 -56.72 20.17
N PRO A 44 5.85 -57.19 21.21
CA PRO A 44 6.39 -56.35 22.27
C PRO A 44 7.34 -55.24 21.81
N ASP A 45 8.08 -55.48 20.73
CA ASP A 45 9.18 -54.63 20.23
C ASP A 45 8.78 -53.81 18.99
N ILE A 46 7.47 -53.58 18.80
CA ILE A 46 6.92 -52.87 17.64
C ILE A 46 7.56 -51.49 17.43
N ALA A 47 8.02 -50.83 18.49
CA ALA A 47 8.68 -49.53 18.43
C ALA A 47 9.85 -49.51 17.43
N THR A 48 10.59 -50.62 17.29
CA THR A 48 11.72 -50.76 16.34
C THR A 48 11.32 -50.67 14.86
N LEU A 49 10.03 -50.84 14.55
CA LEU A 49 9.47 -50.85 13.20
C LEU A 49 8.68 -49.58 12.86
N LEU A 50 8.51 -48.66 13.83
CA LEU A 50 7.73 -47.44 13.68
C LEU A 50 8.63 -46.24 13.33
N ARG A 51 8.03 -45.18 12.76
CA ARG A 51 8.75 -43.96 12.34
C ARG A 51 8.27 -42.69 13.06
N GLY A 52 7.28 -42.80 13.92
CA GLY A 52 6.64 -41.68 14.60
C GLY A 52 5.37 -41.18 13.90
N GLY A 53 4.45 -40.65 14.70
CA GLY A 53 3.13 -40.18 14.27
C GLY A 53 2.12 -41.30 13.99
N GLU A 54 2.44 -42.57 14.25
CA GLU A 54 1.48 -43.67 14.12
C GLU A 54 0.50 -43.72 15.30
N LEU A 55 -0.74 -44.10 15.04
CA LEU A 55 -1.69 -44.55 16.06
C LEU A 55 -1.67 -46.08 16.08
N VAL A 56 -1.22 -46.66 17.19
CA VAL A 56 -1.06 -48.12 17.32
C VAL A 56 -2.36 -48.73 17.83
N LEU A 57 -2.84 -49.80 17.19
CA LEU A 57 -3.97 -50.61 17.63
C LEU A 57 -3.46 -51.96 18.13
N THR A 58 -3.95 -52.43 19.26
CA THR A 58 -3.56 -53.74 19.82
C THR A 58 -4.68 -54.34 20.68
N THR A 59 -4.78 -55.65 20.73
CA THR A 59 -5.58 -56.41 21.73
C THR A 59 -4.77 -56.66 23.01
N GLY A 60 -3.47 -56.35 22.97
CA GLY A 60 -2.53 -56.54 24.04
C GLY A 60 -2.02 -57.98 24.18
N ILE A 61 -2.53 -58.95 23.41
CA ILE A 61 -2.23 -60.39 23.57
C ILE A 61 -0.72 -60.63 23.54
N GLY A 62 -0.01 -59.99 22.63
CA GLY A 62 1.44 -60.15 22.49
C GLY A 62 2.30 -59.37 23.48
N LEU A 63 1.74 -58.53 24.35
CA LEU A 63 2.52 -57.63 25.20
C LEU A 63 3.21 -58.34 26.39
N PRO A 64 4.26 -57.76 26.99
CA PRO A 64 4.89 -58.30 28.20
C PRO A 64 3.89 -58.48 29.35
N SER A 65 4.01 -59.56 30.12
CA SER A 65 3.04 -59.91 31.19
C SER A 65 3.35 -59.26 32.53
N ASP A 66 4.59 -58.79 32.72
CA ASP A 66 5.04 -58.09 33.92
C ASP A 66 4.97 -56.56 33.77
N ASP A 67 4.82 -55.87 34.90
CA ASP A 67 4.70 -54.41 34.97
C ASP A 67 5.92 -53.66 34.41
N ALA A 68 7.12 -54.25 34.52
CA ALA A 68 8.34 -53.62 34.02
C ALA A 68 8.36 -53.61 32.49
N GLY A 69 8.01 -54.73 31.86
CA GLY A 69 7.88 -54.84 30.42
C GLY A 69 6.77 -53.96 29.84
N VAL A 70 5.61 -53.86 30.51
CA VAL A 70 4.53 -52.94 30.08
C VAL A 70 4.96 -51.48 30.14
N ARG A 71 5.75 -51.09 31.16
CA ARG A 71 6.29 -49.73 31.26
C ARG A 71 7.31 -49.45 30.17
N ALA A 72 8.19 -50.41 29.89
CA ALA A 72 9.17 -50.30 28.82
C ALA A 72 8.47 -50.10 27.47
N PHE A 73 7.48 -50.94 27.15
CA PHE A 73 6.68 -50.83 25.93
C PHE A 73 6.10 -49.42 25.70
N ILE A 74 5.48 -48.83 26.74
CA ILE A 74 4.92 -47.48 26.65
C ILE A 74 6.01 -46.41 26.49
N SER A 75 7.16 -46.60 27.15
CA SER A 75 8.32 -45.70 27.01
C SER A 75 8.87 -45.74 25.59
N ASP A 76 9.06 -46.93 25.02
CA ASP A 76 9.62 -47.13 23.68
C ASP A 76 8.71 -46.50 22.60
N LEU A 77 7.39 -46.68 22.74
CA LEU A 77 6.42 -46.02 21.85
C LEU A 77 6.49 -44.49 21.93
N ALA A 78 6.59 -43.95 23.14
CA ALA A 78 6.69 -42.51 23.33
C ALA A 78 8.00 -41.94 22.79
N GLU A 79 9.11 -42.67 22.91
CA GLU A 79 10.43 -42.29 22.41
C GLU A 79 10.46 -42.19 20.88
N VAL A 80 9.78 -43.13 20.19
CA VAL A 80 9.59 -43.07 18.73
C VAL A 80 8.63 -41.95 18.32
N GLY A 81 7.83 -41.44 19.26
CA GLY A 81 6.90 -40.33 19.01
C GLY A 81 5.59 -40.79 18.36
N VAL A 82 5.03 -41.93 18.78
CA VAL A 82 3.69 -42.34 18.33
C VAL A 82 2.63 -41.32 18.73
N ALA A 83 1.60 -41.19 17.89
CA ALA A 83 0.49 -40.29 18.12
C ALA A 83 -0.38 -40.74 19.31
N GLY A 84 -0.55 -42.06 19.48
CA GLY A 84 -1.29 -42.65 20.59
C GLY A 84 -1.37 -44.18 20.51
N LEU A 85 -2.02 -44.78 21.51
CA LEU A 85 -2.26 -46.22 21.61
C LEU A 85 -3.75 -46.49 21.86
N ILE A 86 -4.34 -47.37 21.06
CA ILE A 86 -5.69 -47.90 21.26
C ILE A 86 -5.61 -49.39 21.60
N VAL A 87 -6.19 -49.77 22.73
CA VAL A 87 -6.24 -51.14 23.21
C VAL A 87 -7.66 -51.67 23.16
N GLU A 88 -7.92 -52.72 22.39
CA GLU A 88 -9.19 -53.44 22.45
C GLU A 88 -9.23 -54.32 23.70
N LEU A 89 -10.26 -54.13 24.53
CA LEU A 89 -10.55 -55.02 25.65
C LEU A 89 -11.12 -56.33 25.13
N GLY A 90 -10.64 -57.43 25.68
CA GLY A 90 -10.96 -58.77 25.21
C GLY A 90 -10.33 -59.83 26.10
N ARG A 91 -9.69 -60.83 25.49
CA ARG A 91 -9.21 -62.03 26.20
C ARG A 91 -8.14 -61.72 27.24
N ARG A 92 -7.24 -60.77 26.96
CA ARG A 92 -6.15 -60.41 27.87
C ARG A 92 -6.60 -59.40 28.92
N TYR A 93 -7.25 -58.33 28.48
CA TYR A 93 -7.73 -57.25 29.34
C TYR A 93 -9.26 -57.24 29.29
N THR A 94 -9.92 -57.86 30.27
CA THR A 94 -11.37 -58.07 30.27
C THR A 94 -12.17 -56.89 30.81
N ALA A 95 -11.62 -56.18 31.80
CA ALA A 95 -12.31 -55.07 32.49
C ALA A 95 -11.71 -53.69 32.17
N SER A 96 -10.39 -53.59 32.12
CA SER A 96 -9.65 -52.38 31.79
C SER A 96 -8.21 -52.71 31.43
N VAL A 97 -7.51 -51.78 30.79
CA VAL A 97 -6.04 -51.85 30.65
C VAL A 97 -5.33 -51.82 32.03
N PRO A 98 -4.11 -52.37 32.16
CA PRO A 98 -3.35 -52.34 33.41
C PRO A 98 -3.09 -50.91 33.91
N ARG A 99 -3.20 -50.69 35.23
CA ARG A 99 -2.94 -49.36 35.82
C ARG A 99 -1.54 -48.84 35.51
N VAL A 100 -0.54 -49.73 35.43
CA VAL A 100 0.84 -49.38 35.07
C VAL A 100 0.94 -48.83 33.65
N MET A 101 0.15 -49.37 32.71
CA MET A 101 0.07 -48.88 31.33
C MET A 101 -0.51 -47.46 31.29
N ALA A 102 -1.64 -47.24 31.99
CA ALA A 102 -2.29 -45.93 32.06
C ALA A 102 -1.40 -44.87 32.73
N ALA A 103 -0.74 -45.21 33.84
CA ALA A 103 0.16 -44.31 34.55
C ALA A 103 1.38 -43.92 33.69
N ALA A 104 1.97 -44.88 32.96
CA ALA A 104 3.08 -44.60 32.05
C ALA A 104 2.67 -43.69 30.89
N ALA A 105 1.51 -43.96 30.27
CA ALA A 105 0.97 -43.14 29.17
C ALA A 105 0.64 -41.72 29.65
N GLN A 106 0.06 -41.57 30.84
CA GLN A 106 -0.24 -40.28 31.44
C GLN A 106 1.03 -39.45 31.68
N LYS A 107 2.08 -40.08 32.24
CA LYS A 107 3.36 -39.41 32.52
C LYS A 107 4.01 -38.86 31.24
N LEU A 108 3.82 -39.54 30.10
CA LEU A 108 4.40 -39.18 28.81
C LEU A 108 3.44 -38.35 27.93
N GLY A 109 2.25 -38.02 28.44
CA GLY A 109 1.21 -37.30 27.71
C GLY A 109 0.77 -38.01 26.42
N MET A 110 0.91 -39.34 26.37
CA MET A 110 0.54 -40.16 25.21
C MET A 110 -0.93 -40.59 25.36
N PRO A 111 -1.81 -40.28 24.40
CA PRO A 111 -3.19 -40.74 24.43
C PRO A 111 -3.27 -42.26 24.50
N LEU A 112 -3.95 -42.77 25.52
CA LEU A 112 -4.28 -44.18 25.68
C LEU A 112 -5.80 -44.34 25.69
N VAL A 113 -6.32 -45.06 24.71
CA VAL A 113 -7.76 -45.30 24.56
C VAL A 113 -8.04 -46.78 24.69
N GLU A 114 -9.06 -47.15 25.46
CA GLU A 114 -9.58 -48.52 25.48
C GLU A 114 -10.86 -48.62 24.62
N LEU A 115 -10.97 -49.67 23.80
CA LEU A 115 -12.21 -50.04 23.12
C LEU A 115 -12.89 -51.14 23.95
N ARG A 116 -14.10 -50.87 24.44
CA ARG A 116 -14.84 -51.77 25.33
C ARG A 116 -15.74 -52.76 24.60
N ARG A 117 -15.78 -52.68 23.27
CA ARG A 117 -16.51 -53.61 22.41
C ARG A 117 -15.57 -54.14 21.33
N PRO A 118 -15.70 -55.42 20.93
CA PRO A 118 -14.93 -55.98 19.82
C PRO A 118 -15.11 -55.12 18.58
N THR A 119 -13.99 -54.66 18.01
CA THR A 119 -13.98 -53.70 16.92
C THR A 119 -13.02 -54.18 15.83
N PRO A 120 -13.49 -54.46 14.61
CA PRO A 120 -12.60 -54.85 13.53
C PRO A 120 -11.59 -53.75 13.24
N PHE A 121 -10.32 -53.96 13.61
CA PHE A 121 -9.25 -52.98 13.38
C PHE A 121 -9.10 -52.62 11.89
N VAL A 122 -9.47 -53.52 10.98
CA VAL A 122 -9.53 -53.23 9.53
C VAL A 122 -10.41 -52.03 9.21
N GLN A 123 -11.58 -51.90 9.85
CA GLN A 123 -12.50 -50.77 9.62
C GLN A 123 -11.94 -49.46 10.16
N ILE A 124 -11.21 -49.51 11.28
CA ILE A 124 -10.50 -48.35 11.82
C ILE A 124 -9.38 -47.95 10.85
N THR A 125 -8.56 -48.91 10.39
CA THR A 125 -7.46 -48.62 9.47
C THR A 125 -7.97 -48.06 8.13
N GLU A 126 -9.03 -48.64 7.55
CA GLU A 126 -9.64 -48.15 6.30
C GLU A 126 -10.15 -46.72 6.44
N ALA A 127 -10.90 -46.43 7.51
CA ALA A 127 -11.47 -45.09 7.73
C ALA A 127 -10.40 -44.03 7.98
N VAL A 128 -9.36 -44.35 8.76
CA VAL A 128 -8.28 -43.38 9.01
C VAL A 128 -7.41 -43.19 7.78
N HIS A 129 -7.10 -44.25 7.02
CA HIS A 129 -6.36 -44.11 5.77
C HIS A 129 -7.14 -43.29 4.73
N ALA A 130 -8.46 -43.49 4.60
CA ALA A 130 -9.31 -42.66 3.76
C ALA A 130 -9.25 -41.20 4.20
N LEU A 131 -9.36 -40.92 5.50
CA LEU A 131 -9.27 -39.55 6.04
C LEU A 131 -7.92 -38.88 5.76
N ILE A 132 -6.81 -39.63 5.89
CA ILE A 132 -5.46 -39.13 5.57
C ILE A 132 -5.34 -38.80 4.07
N VAL A 133 -5.83 -39.67 3.19
CA VAL A 133 -5.79 -39.45 1.74
C VAL A 133 -6.66 -38.26 1.34
N ASP A 134 -7.88 -38.16 1.89
CA ASP A 134 -8.80 -37.06 1.62
C ASP A 134 -8.24 -35.71 2.07
N ALA A 135 -7.60 -35.65 3.24
CA ALA A 135 -6.94 -34.45 3.73
C ALA A 135 -5.81 -33.99 2.80
N GLN A 136 -5.01 -34.92 2.27
CA GLN A 136 -3.93 -34.62 1.33
C GLN A 136 -4.46 -34.15 -0.03
N LEU A 137 -5.52 -34.79 -0.54
CA LEU A 137 -6.15 -34.41 -1.80
C LEU A 137 -6.84 -33.04 -1.72
N ALA A 138 -7.46 -32.73 -0.58
CA ALA A 138 -8.08 -31.43 -0.32
C ALA A 138 -7.05 -30.29 -0.36
N GLU A 139 -5.87 -30.46 0.23
CA GLU A 139 -4.81 -29.45 0.23
C GLU A 139 -4.24 -29.20 -1.19
N LEU A 140 -4.09 -30.27 -1.98
CA LEU A 140 -3.67 -30.16 -3.39
C LEU A 140 -4.71 -29.40 -4.22
N ARG A 141 -6.00 -29.77 -4.12
CA ARG A 141 -7.09 -29.10 -4.82
C ARG A 141 -7.22 -27.63 -4.43
N ALA A 142 -7.07 -27.30 -3.15
CA ALA A 142 -7.11 -25.91 -2.68
C ALA A 142 -5.98 -25.07 -3.30
N THR A 143 -4.76 -25.64 -3.38
CA THR A 143 -3.61 -24.98 -4.00
C THR A 143 -3.82 -24.76 -5.51
N GLU A 144 -4.35 -25.77 -6.20
CA GLU A 144 -4.68 -25.68 -7.63
C GLU A 144 -5.77 -24.63 -7.89
N GLN A 145 -6.83 -24.60 -7.07
CA GLN A 145 -7.90 -23.62 -7.17
C GLN A 145 -7.39 -22.19 -6.97
N ILE A 146 -6.50 -21.96 -5.99
CA ILE A 146 -5.82 -20.67 -5.81
C ILE A 146 -5.07 -20.29 -7.09
N HIS A 147 -4.27 -21.21 -7.64
CA HIS A 147 -3.49 -20.95 -8.84
C HIS A 147 -4.37 -20.60 -10.04
N GLN A 148 -5.41 -21.39 -10.30
CA GLN A 148 -6.33 -21.16 -11.40
C GLN A 148 -7.04 -19.81 -11.27
N ARG A 149 -7.61 -19.51 -10.09
CA ARG A 149 -8.40 -18.29 -9.90
C ARG A 149 -7.59 -17.01 -10.09
N PHE A 150 -6.39 -16.94 -9.53
CA PHE A 150 -5.52 -15.77 -9.71
C PHE A 150 -4.92 -15.68 -11.12
N THR A 151 -4.79 -16.79 -11.83
CA THR A 151 -4.43 -16.78 -13.25
C THR A 151 -5.55 -16.16 -14.08
N GLU A 152 -6.80 -16.56 -13.86
CA GLU A 152 -7.98 -15.97 -14.52
C GLU A 152 -8.07 -14.46 -14.30
N LEU A 153 -8.01 -14.01 -13.05
CA LEU A 153 -8.04 -12.57 -12.70
C LEU A 153 -6.90 -11.78 -13.33
N SER A 154 -5.74 -12.40 -13.50
CA SER A 154 -4.59 -11.78 -14.17
C SER A 154 -4.84 -11.57 -15.66
N VAL A 155 -5.48 -12.55 -16.32
CA VAL A 155 -5.81 -12.49 -17.75
C VAL A 155 -6.97 -11.52 -18.01
N GLU A 156 -7.96 -11.48 -17.12
CA GLU A 156 -9.11 -10.57 -17.18
C GLU A 156 -8.72 -9.10 -16.89
N GLY A 157 -7.54 -8.87 -16.32
CA GLY A 157 -7.09 -7.53 -15.92
C GLY A 157 -7.87 -6.99 -14.73
N ALA A 158 -8.23 -7.86 -13.78
CA ALA A 158 -9.07 -7.54 -12.63
C ALA A 158 -8.57 -6.32 -11.84
N GLU A 159 -9.52 -5.53 -11.35
CA GLU A 159 -9.23 -4.35 -10.53
C GLU A 159 -8.65 -4.77 -9.16
N PRO A 160 -7.79 -3.94 -8.53
CA PRO A 160 -7.16 -4.30 -7.26
C PRO A 160 -8.15 -4.72 -6.15
N ALA A 161 -9.32 -4.09 -6.11
CA ALA A 161 -10.36 -4.43 -5.14
C ALA A 161 -10.93 -5.84 -5.35
N GLU A 162 -11.07 -6.30 -6.60
CA GLU A 162 -11.54 -7.64 -6.92
C GLU A 162 -10.52 -8.71 -6.54
N VAL A 163 -9.23 -8.45 -6.80
CA VAL A 163 -8.15 -9.35 -6.40
C VAL A 163 -8.08 -9.49 -4.88
N VAL A 164 -8.24 -8.38 -4.15
CA VAL A 164 -8.29 -8.38 -2.67
C VAL A 164 -9.52 -9.13 -2.15
N HIS A 165 -10.69 -8.91 -2.75
CA HIS A 165 -11.92 -9.61 -2.40
C HIS A 165 -11.78 -11.13 -2.58
N GLN A 166 -11.22 -11.57 -3.71
CA GLN A 166 -10.99 -13.00 -3.98
C GLN A 166 -9.97 -13.62 -3.02
N ALA A 167 -8.92 -12.87 -2.65
CA ALA A 167 -7.98 -13.31 -1.62
C ALA A 167 -8.66 -13.50 -0.26
N ALA A 168 -9.51 -12.55 0.16
CA ALA A 168 -10.24 -12.64 1.43
C ALA A 168 -11.25 -13.79 1.44
N GLN A 169 -11.99 -14.00 0.34
CA GLN A 169 -12.93 -15.12 0.22
C GLN A 169 -12.24 -16.48 0.34
N LEU A 170 -11.14 -16.69 -0.40
CA LEU A 170 -10.40 -17.95 -0.39
C LEU A 170 -9.65 -18.18 0.93
N ALA A 171 -9.24 -17.12 1.62
CA ALA A 171 -8.60 -17.20 2.92
C ALA A 171 -9.57 -17.33 4.09
N GLY A 172 -10.81 -16.85 3.94
CA GLY A 172 -11.76 -16.66 5.04
C GLY A 172 -11.28 -15.62 6.07
N CYS A 173 -10.37 -14.72 5.68
CA CYS A 173 -9.68 -13.79 6.57
C CYS A 173 -9.64 -12.38 5.97
N PRO A 174 -9.63 -11.31 6.78
CA PRO A 174 -9.48 -9.95 6.30
C PRO A 174 -8.17 -9.75 5.51
N VAL A 175 -8.25 -9.02 4.39
CA VAL A 175 -7.12 -8.69 3.52
C VAL A 175 -7.08 -7.18 3.25
N VAL A 176 -5.89 -6.58 3.32
CA VAL A 176 -5.66 -5.15 3.06
C VAL A 176 -4.51 -4.98 2.07
N LEU A 177 -4.73 -4.18 1.04
CA LEU A 177 -3.71 -3.70 0.12
C LEU A 177 -3.38 -2.25 0.46
N GLU A 178 -2.10 -1.95 0.68
CA GLU A 178 -1.60 -0.60 0.95
C GLU A 178 -0.47 -0.18 0.00
N ASN A 179 -0.24 1.13 -0.13
CA ASN A 179 0.94 1.67 -0.82
C ASN A 179 2.15 1.80 0.13
N LEU A 180 3.30 2.24 -0.40
CA LEU A 180 4.52 2.48 0.39
C LEU A 180 4.34 3.53 1.50
N ALA A 181 3.39 4.47 1.33
CA ALA A 181 3.02 5.46 2.32
C ALA A 181 2.03 4.93 3.38
N ARG A 182 1.72 3.62 3.39
CA ARG A 182 0.77 2.96 4.31
C ARG A 182 -0.69 3.39 4.15
N GLN A 183 -1.01 3.99 3.01
CA GLN A 183 -2.39 4.32 2.68
C GLN A 183 -3.08 3.10 2.07
N VAL A 184 -4.31 2.84 2.52
CA VAL A 184 -5.13 1.73 2.04
C VAL A 184 -5.58 2.03 0.60
N LEU A 185 -5.30 1.10 -0.30
CA LEU A 185 -5.72 1.15 -1.71
C LEU A 185 -6.98 0.30 -1.95
N ALA A 186 -7.06 -0.85 -1.27
CA ALA A 186 -8.22 -1.74 -1.28
C ALA A 186 -8.20 -2.60 -0.02
N TYR A 187 -9.36 -3.08 0.41
CA TYR A 187 -9.48 -4.00 1.53
C TYR A 187 -10.74 -4.85 1.40
N ASP A 188 -10.75 -5.98 2.12
CA ASP A 188 -11.94 -6.76 2.40
C ASP A 188 -11.88 -7.22 3.86
N ALA A 189 -12.96 -7.02 4.59
CA ALA A 189 -13.05 -7.34 6.01
C ALA A 189 -13.50 -8.78 6.29
N ALA A 190 -13.75 -9.61 5.27
CA ALA A 190 -14.19 -11.00 5.37
C ALA A 190 -15.44 -11.19 6.27
N GLY A 191 -16.36 -10.21 6.24
CA GLY A 191 -17.58 -10.20 7.06
C GLY A 191 -17.48 -9.41 8.37
N ASP A 192 -16.28 -8.96 8.78
CA ASP A 192 -16.09 -8.07 9.93
C ASP A 192 -16.47 -6.61 9.62
N ARG A 193 -16.57 -5.78 10.67
CA ARG A 193 -16.75 -4.33 10.52
C ARG A 193 -15.47 -3.68 10.01
N ALA A 194 -15.54 -3.01 8.86
CA ALA A 194 -14.43 -2.27 8.25
C ALA A 194 -13.77 -1.27 9.21
N GLU A 195 -14.56 -0.60 10.05
CA GLU A 195 -14.10 0.34 11.07
C GLU A 195 -13.10 -0.31 12.04
N MET A 196 -13.38 -1.53 12.48
CA MET A 196 -12.50 -2.26 13.41
C MET A 196 -11.20 -2.72 12.76
N LEU A 197 -11.21 -2.89 11.43
CA LEU A 197 -10.03 -3.29 10.66
C LEU A 197 -9.12 -2.11 10.36
N LEU A 198 -9.69 -0.94 10.05
CA LEU A 198 -8.98 0.20 9.46
C LEU A 198 -8.74 1.37 10.42
N ASP A 199 -9.35 1.38 11.61
CA ASP A 199 -9.11 2.45 12.58
C ASP A 199 -7.61 2.53 12.95
N GLY A 200 -7.05 3.75 12.82
CA GLY A 200 -5.61 3.97 13.02
C GLY A 200 -4.67 3.17 12.10
N TRP A 201 -5.15 2.69 10.92
CA TRP A 201 -4.42 1.74 10.06
C TRP A 201 -2.95 2.10 9.80
N GLU A 202 -2.66 3.35 9.42
CA GLU A 202 -1.28 3.76 9.11
C GLU A 202 -0.33 3.55 10.29
N GLN A 203 -0.78 3.84 11.51
CA GLN A 203 0.03 3.65 12.72
C GLN A 203 0.19 2.16 13.04
N HIS A 204 -0.87 1.37 12.86
CA HIS A 204 -0.84 -0.08 13.05
C HIS A 204 0.07 -0.79 12.05
N SER A 205 -0.08 -0.51 10.75
CA SER A 205 0.71 -1.11 9.66
C SER A 205 2.22 -0.86 9.79
N ARG A 206 2.62 0.30 10.33
CA ARG A 206 4.03 0.61 10.63
C ARG A 206 4.64 -0.27 11.72
N ARG A 207 3.82 -0.83 12.61
CA ARG A 207 4.27 -1.74 13.69
C ARG A 207 4.41 -3.18 13.22
N VAL A 208 3.77 -3.55 12.10
CA VAL A 208 3.83 -4.91 11.55
C VAL A 208 5.23 -5.21 11.01
N LYS A 209 5.99 -6.03 11.73
CA LYS A 209 7.35 -6.46 11.40
C LYS A 209 7.34 -7.92 10.94
N ALA A 210 6.83 -8.12 9.73
CA ALA A 210 6.84 -9.43 9.10
C ALA A 210 8.28 -9.84 8.76
N THR A 211 8.77 -10.91 9.38
CA THR A 211 10.08 -11.50 9.05
C THR A 211 9.86 -12.56 7.96
N PRO A 212 10.54 -12.50 6.81
CA PRO A 212 10.36 -13.49 5.76
C PRO A 212 10.68 -14.89 6.28
N SER A 213 9.81 -15.86 6.01
CA SER A 213 10.09 -17.26 6.34
C SER A 213 10.90 -17.90 5.21
N GLY A 214 12.17 -18.20 5.46
CA GLY A 214 13.07 -18.81 4.46
C GLY A 214 13.50 -17.84 3.34
N SER A 215 13.62 -18.35 2.11
CA SER A 215 14.05 -17.56 0.92
C SER A 215 12.91 -16.74 0.28
N GLY A 216 11.72 -16.70 0.88
CA GLY A 216 10.53 -16.06 0.33
C GLY A 216 10.46 -14.55 0.56
N ARG A 217 9.49 -13.87 -0.09
CA ARG A 217 9.18 -12.44 0.11
C ARG A 217 8.06 -12.22 1.15
N THR A 218 7.39 -13.29 1.54
CA THR A 218 6.25 -13.28 2.46
C THR A 218 6.71 -13.58 3.88
N GLY A 219 6.27 -12.77 4.85
CA GLY A 219 6.60 -12.94 6.26
C GLY A 219 5.36 -12.87 7.15
N TYR A 220 5.42 -13.55 8.29
CA TYR A 220 4.38 -13.53 9.31
C TYR A 220 4.90 -12.78 10.54
N ASP A 221 4.07 -11.90 11.09
CA ASP A 221 4.32 -11.22 12.35
C ASP A 221 3.41 -11.85 13.43
N PRO A 222 3.97 -12.65 14.36
CA PRO A 222 3.19 -13.33 15.39
C PRO A 222 2.61 -12.38 16.44
N ASP A 223 3.23 -11.21 16.67
CA ASP A 223 2.77 -10.24 17.66
C ASP A 223 1.49 -9.53 17.20
N THR A 224 1.40 -9.30 15.88
CA THR A 224 0.27 -8.58 15.29
C THR A 224 -0.73 -9.50 14.56
N GLY A 225 -0.35 -10.74 14.27
CA GLY A 225 -1.17 -11.72 13.55
C GLY A 225 -1.34 -11.41 12.07
N TRP A 226 -0.33 -10.81 11.43
CA TRP A 226 -0.39 -10.42 10.02
C TRP A 226 0.61 -11.18 9.16
N LEU A 227 0.10 -11.82 8.11
CA LEU A 227 0.88 -12.33 7.01
C LEU A 227 1.01 -11.23 5.95
N VAL A 228 2.23 -10.94 5.52
CA VAL A 228 2.53 -9.80 4.66
C VAL A 228 3.39 -10.24 3.51
N THR A 229 3.03 -9.80 2.30
CA THR A 229 3.90 -9.92 1.12
C THR A 229 4.01 -8.57 0.39
N PRO A 230 5.19 -8.18 -0.11
CA PRO A 230 5.35 -6.99 -0.92
C PRO A 230 4.69 -7.17 -2.29
N VAL A 231 4.10 -6.10 -2.80
CA VAL A 231 3.47 -6.05 -4.12
C VAL A 231 4.34 -5.23 -5.06
N GLY A 232 4.88 -5.88 -6.08
CA GLY A 232 5.86 -5.31 -6.99
C GLY A 232 6.36 -6.30 -8.03
N ALA A 233 7.09 -5.79 -9.01
CA ALA A 233 7.69 -6.60 -10.06
C ALA A 233 9.14 -6.15 -10.31
N ARG A 234 10.02 -7.10 -10.66
CA ARG A 234 11.44 -6.84 -10.98
C ARG A 234 12.20 -6.05 -9.91
N GLY A 235 11.91 -6.31 -8.63
CA GLY A 235 12.55 -5.64 -7.50
C GLY A 235 12.05 -4.21 -7.22
N GLN A 236 11.04 -3.73 -7.94
CA GLN A 236 10.36 -2.47 -7.65
C GLN A 236 9.01 -2.73 -6.98
N ASP A 237 9.00 -2.60 -5.66
CA ASP A 237 7.80 -2.71 -4.84
C ASP A 237 7.08 -1.37 -4.75
N TRP A 238 5.76 -1.40 -4.85
CA TRP A 238 4.91 -0.21 -4.79
C TRP A 238 3.88 -0.27 -3.67
N GLY A 239 3.74 -1.43 -3.03
CA GLY A 239 2.77 -1.65 -1.97
C GLY A 239 3.02 -2.94 -1.20
N ARG A 240 2.10 -3.25 -0.29
CA ARG A 240 2.06 -4.49 0.48
C ARG A 240 0.65 -5.03 0.50
N LEU A 241 0.54 -6.34 0.48
CA LEU A 241 -0.70 -7.07 0.70
C LEU A 241 -0.59 -7.77 2.05
N LEU A 242 -1.57 -7.53 2.92
CA LEU A 242 -1.61 -8.00 4.29
C LEU A 242 -2.86 -8.85 4.50
N LEU A 243 -2.70 -10.02 5.13
CA LEU A 243 -3.78 -10.94 5.49
C LEU A 243 -3.72 -11.18 7.00
N ARG A 244 -4.85 -11.04 7.68
CA ARG A 244 -4.94 -11.22 9.13
C ARG A 244 -5.16 -12.69 9.47
N TRP A 245 -4.19 -13.31 10.15
CA TRP A 245 -4.27 -14.66 10.68
C TRP A 245 -3.97 -14.65 12.18
N PRO A 246 -4.96 -14.87 13.05
CA PRO A 246 -4.76 -14.77 14.50
C PRO A 246 -3.86 -15.88 15.04
N ALA A 247 -2.92 -15.52 15.92
CA ALA A 247 -1.98 -16.44 16.56
C ALA A 247 -2.65 -17.54 17.41
N SER A 248 -3.94 -17.42 17.76
CA SER A 248 -4.67 -18.42 18.55
C SER A 248 -5.22 -19.59 17.72
N GLY A 249 -5.10 -19.58 16.38
CA GLY A 249 -5.57 -20.67 15.50
C GLY A 249 -7.10 -20.89 15.45
N ALA A 250 -7.86 -20.30 16.37
CA ALA A 250 -9.32 -20.34 16.38
C ALA A 250 -9.88 -19.24 15.47
N MET A 251 -10.27 -19.62 14.26
CA MET A 251 -11.29 -18.90 13.50
C MET A 251 -12.61 -19.12 14.27
N GLN A 252 -13.02 -18.16 15.12
CA GLN A 252 -14.32 -18.25 15.78
C GLN A 252 -15.41 -18.20 14.70
N ASP A 253 -16.19 -19.28 14.63
CA ASP A 253 -17.46 -19.49 13.92
C ASP A 253 -18.00 -18.30 13.11
N LEU A 254 -17.68 -18.29 11.81
CA LEU A 254 -18.33 -17.45 10.79
C LEU A 254 -18.85 -18.29 9.62
N THR A 255 -19.13 -19.58 9.85
CA THR A 255 -20.04 -20.31 8.95
C THR A 255 -21.43 -20.18 9.54
N GLY A 256 -22.31 -19.46 8.84
CA GLY A 256 -23.76 -19.50 9.05
C GLY A 256 -24.33 -20.87 8.66
N HIS A 257 -23.75 -21.95 9.19
CA HIS A 257 -24.32 -23.27 9.14
C HIS A 257 -24.93 -23.53 10.51
N THR A 258 -26.26 -23.46 10.59
CA THR A 258 -27.00 -24.07 11.69
C THR A 258 -26.49 -25.51 11.80
N PRO A 259 -25.89 -25.94 12.92
CA PRO A 259 -25.56 -27.34 13.08
C PRO A 259 -26.87 -28.12 13.04
N ASP A 260 -26.93 -29.08 12.12
CA ASP A 260 -27.98 -30.10 12.09
C ASP A 260 -28.12 -30.68 13.51
N PRO A 261 -29.32 -30.78 14.12
CA PRO A 261 -29.49 -31.17 15.52
C PRO A 261 -29.06 -32.61 15.88
N GLY A 262 -28.32 -33.30 15.01
CA GLY A 262 -27.99 -34.74 15.11
C GLY A 262 -26.63 -35.08 15.73
N LEU A 263 -25.69 -34.14 15.92
CA LEU A 263 -24.40 -34.42 16.58
C LEU A 263 -24.50 -34.14 18.07
N GLY A 264 -25.06 -35.11 18.80
CA GLY A 264 -25.15 -35.09 20.25
C GLY A 264 -23.78 -34.86 20.90
N ALA A 265 -23.74 -33.89 21.82
CA ALA A 265 -22.63 -33.63 22.72
C ALA A 265 -22.06 -34.94 23.29
N LEU A 266 -20.74 -35.12 23.18
CA LEU A 266 -20.03 -36.19 23.88
C LEU A 266 -20.40 -36.12 25.37
N PRO A 267 -20.82 -37.23 26.01
CA PRO A 267 -21.10 -37.21 27.43
C PRO A 267 -19.81 -36.91 28.19
N ARG A 268 -19.83 -35.87 29.03
CA ARG A 268 -18.79 -35.60 30.01
C ARG A 268 -18.59 -36.87 30.85
N PHE A 269 -17.38 -37.41 30.83
CA PHE A 269 -17.03 -38.58 31.64
C PHE A 269 -17.12 -38.21 33.13
N PRO A 270 -17.77 -39.03 33.98
CA PRO A 270 -17.77 -38.80 35.42
C PRO A 270 -16.36 -39.04 35.98
N ALA A 271 -15.90 -38.11 36.81
CA ALA A 271 -14.65 -38.24 37.55
C ALA A 271 -14.67 -39.52 38.39
N VAL A 272 -13.57 -40.28 38.34
CA VAL A 272 -13.35 -41.46 39.19
C VAL A 272 -13.23 -40.98 40.63
N VAL A 273 -14.18 -41.36 41.48
CA VAL A 273 -14.08 -41.22 42.94
C VAL A 273 -13.11 -42.29 43.44
N ALA A 274 -11.99 -41.86 44.03
CA ALA A 274 -11.09 -42.73 44.77
C ALA A 274 -11.62 -42.93 46.21
N PRO A 275 -11.47 -44.12 46.83
CA PRO A 275 -11.83 -44.31 48.22
C PRO A 275 -10.74 -43.75 49.14
N ASP A 276 -11.18 -43.26 50.31
CA ASP A 276 -10.39 -42.65 51.37
C ASP A 276 -9.17 -43.49 51.81
N GLY A 277 -8.07 -42.80 52.11
CA GLY A 277 -6.91 -43.41 52.76
C GLY A 277 -5.63 -42.56 52.72
N THR A 278 -5.57 -41.55 53.58
CA THR A 278 -4.37 -40.96 54.24
C THR A 278 -3.01 -41.05 53.53
N GLY A 279 -2.50 -39.88 53.12
CA GLY A 279 -1.08 -39.65 52.85
C GLY A 279 -0.89 -38.56 51.80
N ALA A 280 -0.71 -37.32 52.25
CA ALA A 280 -0.26 -36.24 51.36
C ALA A 280 1.20 -36.47 50.94
N PRO A 281 1.56 -36.36 49.66
CA PRO A 281 2.91 -36.00 49.26
C PRO A 281 2.94 -34.57 48.72
N GLU A 282 4.03 -33.90 49.06
CA GLU A 282 4.44 -32.55 48.72
C GLU A 282 4.28 -32.20 47.24
N ALA A 283 3.99 -30.92 47.01
CA ALA A 283 3.94 -30.29 45.70
C ALA A 283 5.27 -30.48 44.95
N ALA A 284 5.23 -31.24 43.87
CA ALA A 284 6.30 -31.26 42.88
C ALA A 284 6.27 -29.94 42.11
N GLU A 285 7.39 -29.21 42.16
CA GLU A 285 7.65 -28.02 41.37
C GLU A 285 7.42 -28.27 39.87
N PRO A 286 6.85 -27.32 39.11
CA PRO A 286 6.69 -27.47 37.67
C PRO A 286 8.07 -27.39 37.01
N GLY A 287 8.46 -28.47 36.33
CA GLY A 287 9.64 -28.50 35.46
C GLY A 287 9.56 -27.46 34.34
N PRO A 288 10.70 -27.11 33.71
CA PRO A 288 10.81 -25.97 32.82
C PRO A 288 9.84 -26.09 31.65
N GLY A 289 9.09 -25.02 31.41
CA GLY A 289 8.04 -24.91 30.41
C GLY A 289 8.49 -25.41 29.05
N GLN A 290 7.68 -26.31 28.49
CA GLN A 290 7.72 -26.65 27.08
C GLN A 290 7.48 -25.34 26.29
N PRO A 291 8.34 -24.98 25.32
CA PRO A 291 8.21 -23.70 24.63
C PRO A 291 6.87 -23.64 23.91
N ASP A 292 6.14 -22.56 24.18
CA ASP A 292 4.89 -22.18 23.52
C ASP A 292 5.09 -22.35 22.01
N ARG A 293 4.40 -23.32 21.38
CA ARG A 293 4.58 -23.64 19.97
C ARG A 293 4.17 -22.43 19.15
N ALA A 294 5.14 -21.74 18.54
CA ALA A 294 4.90 -20.61 17.64
C ALA A 294 3.87 -21.00 16.55
N VAL A 295 2.66 -20.44 16.65
CA VAL A 295 1.59 -20.71 15.71
C VAL A 295 1.96 -20.08 14.37
N THR A 296 2.23 -20.94 13.38
CA THR A 296 2.64 -20.53 12.04
C THR A 296 1.44 -20.64 11.10
N PRO A 297 1.17 -19.65 10.23
CA PRO A 297 0.07 -19.72 9.28
C PRO A 297 0.22 -20.91 8.32
N PRO A 298 -0.89 -21.55 7.89
CA PRO A 298 -0.87 -22.62 6.89
C PRO A 298 -0.17 -22.19 5.60
N THR A 299 0.61 -23.09 4.98
CA THR A 299 1.37 -22.81 3.75
C THR A 299 0.48 -22.30 2.61
N ARG A 300 -0.76 -22.81 2.49
CA ARG A 300 -1.72 -22.35 1.49
C ARG A 300 -2.04 -20.85 1.55
N LEU A 301 -2.02 -20.23 2.74
CA LEU A 301 -2.27 -18.79 2.88
C LEU A 301 -1.10 -17.96 2.35
N THR A 302 0.13 -18.46 2.53
CA THR A 302 1.33 -17.87 1.91
C THR A 302 1.23 -17.93 0.39
N ILE A 303 0.87 -19.09 -0.17
CA ILE A 303 0.69 -19.27 -1.62
C ILE A 303 -0.38 -18.31 -2.14
N LEU A 304 -1.54 -18.27 -1.48
CA LEU A 304 -2.65 -17.38 -1.83
C LEU A 304 -2.20 -15.92 -1.88
N LEU A 305 -1.53 -15.44 -0.83
CA LEU A 305 -1.09 -14.05 -0.73
C LEU A 305 -0.07 -13.71 -1.81
N GLU A 306 0.87 -14.62 -2.11
CA GLU A 306 1.87 -14.45 -3.16
C GLU A 306 1.27 -14.44 -4.57
N ARG A 307 0.24 -15.26 -4.82
CA ARG A 307 -0.49 -15.25 -6.09
C ARG A 307 -1.28 -13.96 -6.26
N ALA A 308 -2.03 -13.54 -5.24
CA ALA A 308 -2.73 -12.26 -5.23
C ALA A 308 -1.79 -11.07 -5.49
N ALA A 309 -0.65 -11.03 -4.80
CA ALA A 309 0.36 -9.98 -4.99
C ALA A 309 0.98 -10.01 -6.40
N SER A 310 1.19 -11.19 -6.99
CA SER A 310 1.67 -11.34 -8.36
C SER A 310 0.65 -10.81 -9.37
N THR A 311 -0.64 -11.13 -9.19
CA THR A 311 -1.74 -10.63 -10.01
C THR A 311 -1.84 -9.10 -9.93
N LEU A 312 -1.79 -8.53 -8.72
CA LEU A 312 -1.78 -7.07 -8.52
C LEU A 312 -0.57 -6.39 -9.18
N ALA A 313 0.61 -6.98 -9.06
CA ALA A 313 1.83 -6.46 -9.67
C ALA A 313 1.74 -6.46 -11.20
N LEU A 314 1.24 -7.55 -11.79
CA LEU A 314 1.04 -7.66 -13.23
C LEU A 314 -0.02 -6.68 -13.74
N GLY A 315 -1.17 -6.59 -13.06
CA GLY A 315 -2.24 -5.64 -13.40
C GLY A 315 -1.75 -4.19 -13.40
N ARG A 316 -0.92 -3.82 -12.40
CA ARG A 316 -0.32 -2.47 -12.35
C ARG A 316 0.71 -2.24 -13.47
N LEU A 317 1.49 -3.24 -13.88
CA LEU A 317 2.40 -3.12 -15.03
C LEU A 317 1.63 -2.84 -16.32
N ILE A 318 0.58 -3.63 -16.60
CA ILE A 318 -0.25 -3.48 -17.79
C ILE A 318 -0.91 -2.09 -17.81
N ARG A 319 -1.45 -1.63 -16.68
CA ARG A 319 -2.05 -0.29 -16.57
C ARG A 319 -1.02 0.82 -16.68
N ARG A 320 0.15 0.67 -16.06
CA ARG A 320 1.25 1.64 -16.16
C ARG A 320 1.75 1.76 -17.59
N ASP A 321 1.79 0.67 -18.35
CA ASP A 321 2.15 0.69 -19.76
C ASP A 321 1.06 1.36 -20.60
N ALA A 322 -0.22 1.09 -20.33
CA ALA A 322 -1.34 1.77 -21.00
C ALA A 322 -1.41 3.28 -20.69
N GLU A 323 -1.26 3.66 -19.42
CA GLU A 323 -1.22 5.06 -18.95
C GLU A 323 0.07 5.75 -19.42
N GLY A 324 1.19 5.03 -19.51
CA GLY A 324 2.45 5.50 -20.09
C GLY A 324 2.30 5.79 -21.58
N LEU A 325 1.69 4.88 -22.35
CA LEU A 325 1.42 5.04 -23.77
C LEU A 325 0.44 6.20 -24.02
N ALA A 326 -0.66 6.29 -23.26
CA ALA A 326 -1.62 7.38 -23.36
C ALA A 326 -0.96 8.74 -23.07
N ARG A 327 -0.11 8.82 -22.03
CA ARG A 327 0.67 10.04 -21.74
C ARG A 327 1.66 10.38 -22.85
N GLN A 328 2.35 9.39 -23.41
CA GLN A 328 3.27 9.61 -24.53
C GLN A 328 2.53 10.13 -25.78
N LEU A 329 1.33 9.61 -26.05
CA LEU A 329 0.49 10.07 -27.14
C LEU A 329 -0.04 11.49 -26.87
N HIS A 330 -0.54 11.78 -25.67
CA HIS A 330 -0.92 13.15 -25.27
C HIS A 330 0.25 14.13 -25.42
N GLY A 331 1.43 13.73 -24.95
CA GLY A 331 2.64 14.52 -25.04
C GLY A 331 3.03 14.82 -26.48
N THR A 332 3.00 13.80 -27.35
CA THR A 332 3.30 13.98 -28.77
C THR A 332 2.33 14.95 -29.44
N LEU A 333 1.03 14.88 -29.12
CA LEU A 333 0.02 15.78 -29.67
C LEU A 333 0.14 17.21 -29.14
N LEU A 334 0.37 17.38 -27.84
CA LEU A 334 0.51 18.70 -27.21
C LEU A 334 1.81 19.39 -27.64
N SER A 335 2.92 18.66 -27.72
CA SER A 335 4.18 19.17 -28.29
C SER A 335 4.02 19.52 -29.77
N ALA A 336 3.29 18.71 -30.56
CA ALA A 336 3.04 19.04 -31.95
C ALA A 336 2.23 20.34 -32.15
N LEU A 337 1.33 20.66 -31.22
CA LEU A 337 0.64 21.96 -31.19
C LEU A 337 1.57 23.11 -30.83
N LEU A 338 2.48 22.92 -29.87
CA LEU A 338 3.41 23.95 -29.41
C LEU A 338 4.47 24.29 -30.46
N ASP A 339 5.03 23.27 -31.11
CA ASP A 339 6.15 23.36 -32.05
C ASP A 339 5.71 23.49 -33.51
N HIS A 340 4.40 23.43 -33.79
CA HIS A 340 3.84 23.40 -35.13
C HIS A 340 4.36 22.26 -36.01
N SER A 341 4.72 21.13 -35.41
CA SER A 341 5.28 19.98 -36.15
C SER A 341 4.23 19.18 -36.92
N LEU A 342 2.94 19.32 -36.57
CA LEU A 342 1.81 18.71 -37.29
C LEU A 342 0.72 19.73 -37.62
N PRO A 343 -0.04 19.54 -38.72
CA PRO A 343 -1.24 20.29 -38.99
C PRO A 343 -2.28 20.15 -37.86
N VAL A 344 -2.95 21.25 -37.51
CA VAL A 344 -3.96 21.29 -36.44
C VAL A 344 -5.09 20.27 -36.65
N SER A 345 -5.49 20.05 -37.89
CA SER A 345 -6.50 19.05 -38.25
C SER A 345 -6.07 17.62 -37.93
N GLU A 346 -4.78 17.31 -38.08
CA GLU A 346 -4.24 16.00 -37.75
C GLU A 346 -4.18 15.80 -36.22
N VAL A 347 -3.81 16.84 -35.48
CA VAL A 347 -3.88 16.81 -34.01
C VAL A 347 -5.31 16.59 -33.53
N ALA A 348 -6.29 17.28 -34.10
CA ALA A 348 -7.71 17.10 -33.77
C ALA A 348 -8.17 15.65 -34.02
N LEU A 349 -7.81 15.07 -35.17
CA LEU A 349 -8.15 13.69 -35.53
C LEU A 349 -7.55 12.68 -34.55
N ARG A 350 -6.25 12.82 -34.24
CA ARG A 350 -5.56 11.92 -33.31
C ARG A 350 -6.07 12.07 -31.88
N ALA A 351 -6.41 13.29 -31.45
CA ALA A 351 -7.04 13.53 -30.15
C ALA A 351 -8.44 12.89 -30.07
N ALA A 352 -9.24 13.00 -31.14
CA ALA A 352 -10.56 12.37 -31.21
C ALA A 352 -10.47 10.83 -31.14
N ALA A 353 -9.45 10.22 -31.76
CA ALA A 353 -9.18 8.78 -31.64
C ALA A 353 -8.85 8.33 -30.22
N LEU A 354 -8.35 9.24 -29.37
CA LEU A 354 -8.11 9.02 -27.94
C LEU A 354 -9.35 9.36 -27.08
N GLY A 355 -10.50 9.64 -27.69
CA GLY A 355 -11.72 10.06 -26.99
C GLY A 355 -11.71 11.51 -26.52
N ILE A 356 -10.74 12.32 -26.96
CA ILE A 356 -10.59 13.72 -26.56
C ILE A 356 -11.14 14.62 -27.68
N GLN A 357 -12.38 15.07 -27.50
CA GLN A 357 -13.01 15.99 -28.44
C GLN A 357 -12.55 17.43 -28.17
N LEU A 358 -11.64 17.94 -28.99
CA LEU A 358 -11.11 19.31 -28.90
C LEU A 358 -11.88 20.31 -29.79
N GLU A 359 -12.59 19.83 -30.81
CA GLU A 359 -13.34 20.69 -31.72
C GLU A 359 -14.66 21.17 -31.09
N ARG A 360 -15.09 22.38 -31.47
CA ARG A 360 -16.34 23.01 -31.02
C ARG A 360 -16.46 23.11 -29.49
N ARG A 361 -15.30 23.24 -28.83
CA ARG A 361 -15.20 23.47 -27.39
C ARG A 361 -14.30 24.66 -27.14
N ARG A 362 -14.56 25.31 -26.01
CA ARG A 362 -13.66 26.33 -25.50
C ARG A 362 -12.42 25.64 -24.91
N LEU A 363 -11.26 26.04 -25.37
CA LEU A 363 -9.98 25.46 -25.00
C LEU A 363 -9.21 26.42 -24.09
N VAL A 364 -8.61 25.90 -23.03
CA VAL A 364 -7.77 26.68 -22.11
C VAL A 364 -6.46 25.95 -21.87
N GLY A 365 -5.35 26.61 -22.18
CA GLY A 365 -4.02 26.18 -21.80
C GLY A 365 -3.79 26.44 -20.31
N VAL A 366 -3.25 25.45 -19.62
CA VAL A 366 -2.93 25.49 -18.19
C VAL A 366 -1.51 24.97 -18.00
N VAL A 367 -0.75 25.59 -17.11
CA VAL A 367 0.57 25.13 -16.66
C VAL A 367 0.55 24.97 -15.16
N VAL A 368 1.00 23.80 -14.70
CA VAL A 368 1.11 23.45 -13.30
C VAL A 368 2.57 23.14 -12.98
N ARG A 369 3.09 23.73 -11.91
CA ARG A 369 4.46 23.47 -11.44
C ARG A 369 4.56 23.54 -9.92
N HIS A 370 5.62 22.96 -9.37
CA HIS A 370 5.94 23.13 -7.95
C HIS A 370 6.47 24.54 -7.67
N ARG A 371 6.08 25.11 -6.52
CA ARG A 371 6.62 26.37 -5.99
C ARG A 371 8.02 26.19 -5.39
N ASP A 372 8.33 25.01 -4.88
CA ASP A 372 9.63 24.69 -4.31
C ASP A 372 10.65 24.32 -5.41
N GLU A 373 11.76 25.05 -5.47
CA GLU A 373 12.83 24.90 -6.46
C GLU A 373 14.03 24.11 -5.95
N SER A 374 13.93 23.54 -4.74
CA SER A 374 14.99 22.76 -4.09
C SER A 374 15.47 21.55 -4.91
N LEU A 375 14.66 21.04 -5.85
CA LEU A 375 15.00 19.91 -6.71
C LEU A 375 15.80 20.34 -7.94
N THR A 376 17.07 19.94 -8.03
CA THR A 376 17.92 20.16 -9.21
C THR A 376 17.37 19.43 -10.45
N ALA A 377 17.23 20.15 -11.57
CA ALA A 377 16.76 19.58 -12.84
C ALA A 377 17.69 18.45 -13.32
N GLY A 378 17.13 17.46 -14.02
CA GLY A 378 17.86 16.31 -14.56
C GLY A 378 18.20 15.18 -13.58
N THR A 379 17.88 15.33 -12.29
CA THR A 379 18.03 14.25 -11.30
C THR A 379 16.90 13.21 -11.41
N GLU A 380 17.15 11.96 -11.02
CA GLU A 380 16.10 10.93 -10.96
C GLU A 380 14.93 11.34 -10.06
N ALA A 381 15.22 12.03 -8.96
CA ALA A 381 14.21 12.58 -8.05
C ALA A 381 13.33 13.64 -8.74
N ALA A 382 13.92 14.55 -9.53
CA ALA A 382 13.16 15.53 -10.30
C ALA A 382 12.29 14.87 -11.38
N GLN A 383 12.80 13.84 -12.06
CA GLN A 383 12.01 13.07 -13.04
C GLN A 383 10.87 12.29 -12.38
N ALA A 384 11.08 11.73 -11.19
CA ALA A 384 10.02 11.10 -10.41
C ALA A 384 8.95 12.12 -9.99
N ALA A 385 9.34 13.28 -9.46
CA ALA A 385 8.43 14.35 -9.09
C ALA A 385 7.62 14.88 -10.28
N LEU A 386 8.25 15.04 -11.46
CA LEU A 386 7.56 15.46 -12.68
C LEU A 386 6.51 14.42 -13.14
N ARG A 387 6.83 13.13 -13.03
CA ARG A 387 5.88 12.04 -13.31
C ARG A 387 4.69 12.09 -12.34
N ASP A 388 4.96 12.22 -11.05
CA ASP A 388 3.92 12.33 -10.02
C ASP A 388 3.04 13.57 -10.24
N LEU A 389 3.62 14.68 -10.70
CA LEU A 389 2.87 15.88 -11.05
C LEU A 389 2.00 15.66 -12.29
N ALA A 390 2.51 14.98 -13.32
CA ALA A 390 1.74 14.66 -14.53
C ALA A 390 0.54 13.75 -14.23
N ASP A 391 0.72 12.80 -13.31
CA ASP A 391 -0.34 11.91 -12.85
C ASP A 391 -1.40 12.67 -12.05
N ALA A 392 -0.98 13.57 -11.16
CA ALA A 392 -1.87 14.46 -10.42
C ALA A 392 -2.68 15.39 -11.35
N VAL A 393 -2.04 15.98 -12.37
CA VAL A 393 -2.72 16.82 -13.37
C VAL A 393 -3.75 16.00 -14.16
N SER A 394 -3.37 14.83 -14.64
CA SER A 394 -4.28 13.96 -15.40
C SER A 394 -5.47 13.48 -14.56
N GLN A 395 -5.24 13.19 -13.27
CA GLN A 395 -6.30 12.86 -12.32
C GLN A 395 -7.23 14.05 -12.06
N ALA A 396 -6.69 15.25 -11.86
CA ALA A 396 -7.48 16.45 -11.63
C ALA A 396 -8.36 16.82 -12.83
N VAL A 397 -7.89 16.61 -14.07
CA VAL A 397 -8.72 16.77 -15.28
C VAL A 397 -9.96 15.87 -15.21
N ARG A 398 -9.78 14.60 -14.84
CA ARG A 398 -10.87 13.62 -14.71
C ARG A 398 -11.84 13.99 -13.59
N GLU A 399 -11.33 14.33 -12.41
CA GLU A 399 -12.16 14.69 -11.25
C GLU A 399 -12.97 15.96 -11.48
N ALA A 400 -12.38 16.95 -12.16
CA ALA A 400 -13.07 18.16 -12.58
C ALA A 400 -14.06 17.92 -13.75
N LYS A 401 -14.23 16.66 -14.19
CA LYS A 401 -15.08 16.23 -15.31
C LYS A 401 -14.77 16.95 -16.62
N GLN A 402 -13.51 17.34 -16.79
CA GLN A 402 -12.99 17.95 -18.01
C GLN A 402 -12.36 16.87 -18.89
N ILE A 403 -12.14 17.23 -20.16
CA ILE A 403 -11.35 16.45 -21.11
C ILE A 403 -10.21 17.32 -21.61
N GLY A 404 -9.04 16.74 -21.86
CA GLY A 404 -7.90 17.52 -22.29
C GLY A 404 -6.64 16.70 -22.54
N LEU A 405 -5.69 17.32 -23.22
CA LEU A 405 -4.35 16.78 -23.42
C LEU A 405 -3.45 17.23 -22.28
N THR A 406 -2.53 16.37 -21.84
CA THR A 406 -1.59 16.65 -20.73
C THR A 406 -0.18 16.22 -21.12
N SER A 407 0.83 17.02 -20.79
CA SER A 407 2.24 16.71 -21.09
C SER A 407 3.19 17.46 -20.18
N ALA A 408 4.39 16.92 -19.98
CA ALA A 408 5.50 17.75 -19.51
C ALA A 408 5.79 18.86 -20.55
N VAL A 409 5.93 20.10 -20.10
CA VAL A 409 6.29 21.26 -20.94
C VAL A 409 7.73 21.70 -20.74
N ASP A 410 8.30 21.40 -19.57
CA ASP A 410 9.73 21.48 -19.26
C ASP A 410 10.05 20.50 -18.11
N ASP A 411 11.31 20.50 -17.64
CA ASP A 411 11.78 19.60 -16.58
C ASP A 411 11.11 19.79 -15.21
N ARG A 412 10.29 20.84 -15.05
CA ARG A 412 9.67 21.23 -13.78
C ARG A 412 8.19 21.55 -13.88
N ALA A 413 7.59 21.49 -15.06
CA ALA A 413 6.21 21.90 -15.28
C ALA A 413 5.46 20.94 -16.21
N VAL A 414 4.18 20.77 -15.90
CA VAL A 414 3.23 20.00 -16.70
C VAL A 414 2.22 20.97 -17.29
N GLY A 415 2.08 20.92 -18.61
CA GLY A 415 1.05 21.63 -19.35
C GLY A 415 -0.19 20.77 -19.56
N ALA A 416 -1.35 21.41 -19.59
CA ALA A 416 -2.62 20.81 -19.97
C ALA A 416 -3.37 21.71 -20.95
N LEU A 417 -3.95 21.14 -21.98
CA LEU A 417 -4.92 21.82 -22.85
C LEU A 417 -6.31 21.27 -22.51
N LEU A 418 -7.08 22.04 -21.74
CA LEU A 418 -8.41 21.66 -21.28
C LEU A 418 -9.46 22.06 -22.32
N ALA A 419 -10.31 21.12 -22.72
CA ALA A 419 -11.51 21.38 -23.50
C ALA A 419 -12.71 21.49 -22.54
N VAL A 420 -12.96 22.72 -22.13
CA VAL A 420 -13.84 23.07 -21.02
C VAL A 420 -15.31 22.80 -21.35
N ARG A 421 -16.04 22.22 -20.39
CA ARG A 421 -17.50 22.11 -20.41
C ARG A 421 -18.12 23.26 -19.61
N GLY A 422 -18.88 24.12 -20.28
CA GLY A 422 -19.57 25.23 -19.62
C GLY A 422 -18.69 26.47 -19.49
N GLU A 423 -18.85 27.20 -18.38
CA GLU A 423 -18.10 28.41 -18.10
C GLU A 423 -16.63 28.12 -17.73
N GLU A 424 -15.75 29.02 -18.15
CA GLU A 424 -14.30 28.87 -18.04
C GLU A 424 -13.80 28.88 -16.59
N GLU A 425 -14.26 29.86 -15.81
CA GLU A 425 -13.76 30.10 -14.45
C GLU A 425 -14.15 28.97 -13.48
N PRO A 426 -15.41 28.51 -13.42
CA PRO A 426 -15.79 27.40 -12.54
C PRO A 426 -15.07 26.09 -12.88
N ALA A 427 -14.77 25.86 -14.16
CA ALA A 427 -14.03 24.67 -14.58
C ALA A 427 -12.57 24.70 -14.11
N LEU A 428 -11.92 25.86 -14.20
CA LEU A 428 -10.55 26.04 -13.70
C LEU A 428 -10.48 25.98 -12.18
N GLU A 429 -11.46 26.56 -11.48
CA GLU A 429 -11.57 26.46 -10.02
C GLU A 429 -11.75 25.00 -9.58
N SER A 430 -12.64 24.25 -10.24
CA SER A 430 -12.82 22.82 -9.96
C SER A 430 -11.55 22.01 -10.23
N PHE A 431 -10.82 22.32 -11.31
CA PHE A 431 -9.54 21.69 -11.63
C PHE A 431 -8.47 22.00 -10.57
N ALA A 432 -8.35 23.26 -10.17
CA ALA A 432 -7.41 23.68 -9.13
C ALA A 432 -7.74 23.07 -7.76
N ALA A 433 -9.03 22.98 -7.41
CA ALA A 433 -9.48 22.34 -6.19
C ALA A 433 -9.16 20.83 -6.17
N ALA A 434 -9.31 20.14 -7.31
CA ALA A 434 -8.92 18.74 -7.45
C ALA A 434 -7.41 18.53 -7.26
N LEU A 435 -6.58 19.38 -7.87
CA LEU A 435 -5.12 19.36 -7.66
C LEU A 435 -4.72 19.59 -6.20
N ARG A 436 -5.38 20.53 -5.52
CA ARG A 436 -5.03 20.92 -4.14
C ARG A 436 -5.50 19.92 -3.09
N ARG A 437 -6.54 19.12 -3.34
CA ARG A 437 -7.06 18.11 -2.39
C ARG A 437 -5.99 17.09 -1.95
N GLY A 438 -5.01 16.78 -2.80
CA GLY A 438 -3.88 15.90 -2.46
C GLY A 438 -2.60 16.62 -2.01
N ARG A 439 -2.46 17.93 -2.28
CA ARG A 439 -1.23 18.72 -2.07
C ARG A 439 -1.56 20.22 -1.87
N PRO A 440 -2.05 20.64 -0.70
CA PRO A 440 -2.32 22.05 -0.45
C PRO A 440 -1.03 22.88 -0.50
N ASP A 441 -1.11 24.06 -1.14
CA ASP A 441 -0.13 25.17 -1.12
C ASP A 441 1.26 25.00 -1.74
N THR A 442 1.60 23.86 -2.32
CA THR A 442 2.91 23.64 -2.98
C THR A 442 2.91 23.82 -4.50
N LEU A 443 1.73 24.03 -5.10
CA LEU A 443 1.56 24.09 -6.55
C LEU A 443 1.20 25.50 -7.02
N LEU A 444 1.88 25.93 -8.07
CA LEU A 444 1.53 27.10 -8.86
C LEU A 444 0.73 26.62 -10.08
N ILE A 445 -0.46 27.21 -10.26
CA ILE A 445 -1.36 26.91 -11.37
C ILE A 445 -1.57 28.20 -12.14
N ALA A 446 -1.31 28.18 -13.43
CA ALA A 446 -1.48 29.32 -14.32
C ALA A 446 -2.29 28.91 -15.54
N ALA A 447 -3.18 29.78 -16.00
CA ALA A 447 -3.99 29.54 -17.19
C ALA A 447 -3.91 30.73 -18.16
N GLY A 448 -3.88 30.41 -19.46
CA GLY A 448 -3.97 31.38 -20.54
C GLY A 448 -5.41 31.78 -20.83
N SER A 449 -5.62 32.56 -21.90
CA SER A 449 -6.96 32.96 -22.34
C SER A 449 -7.73 31.78 -22.92
N GLY A 450 -9.04 31.69 -22.66
CA GLY A 450 -9.90 30.74 -23.38
C GLY A 450 -9.99 31.07 -24.87
N VAL A 451 -9.92 30.04 -25.70
CA VAL A 451 -9.96 30.16 -27.17
C VAL A 451 -11.00 29.19 -27.76
N ASP A 452 -11.63 29.58 -28.86
CA ASP A 452 -12.72 28.79 -29.48
C ASP A 452 -12.24 27.87 -30.61
N SER A 453 -10.94 27.88 -30.92
CA SER A 453 -10.36 27.06 -31.98
C SER A 453 -9.04 26.41 -31.57
N LEU A 454 -8.80 25.20 -32.06
CA LEU A 454 -7.54 24.48 -31.83
C LEU A 454 -6.33 25.20 -32.45
N ARG A 455 -6.54 26.04 -33.47
CA ARG A 455 -5.47 26.87 -34.07
C ARG A 455 -4.92 27.91 -33.08
N GLU A 456 -5.76 28.37 -32.15
CA GLU A 456 -5.40 29.33 -31.11
C GLU A 456 -4.99 28.66 -29.80
N ALA A 457 -5.14 27.34 -29.67
CA ALA A 457 -4.79 26.59 -28.45
C ALA A 457 -3.31 26.80 -28.04
N ARG A 458 -2.41 26.90 -29.03
CA ARG A 458 -1.01 27.23 -28.78
C ARG A 458 -0.85 28.57 -28.07
N ARG A 459 -1.58 29.60 -28.50
CA ARG A 459 -1.54 30.93 -27.86
C ARG A 459 -1.92 30.82 -26.39
N SER A 460 -3.00 30.11 -26.08
CA SER A 460 -3.45 29.88 -24.70
C SER A 460 -2.41 29.15 -23.86
N LEU A 461 -1.77 28.10 -24.39
CA LEU A 461 -0.69 27.37 -23.69
C LEU A 461 0.56 28.24 -23.46
N VAL A 462 0.95 29.05 -24.45
CA VAL A 462 2.07 29.99 -24.33
C VAL A 462 1.78 31.03 -23.27
N GLU A 463 0.58 31.62 -23.28
CA GLU A 463 0.12 32.57 -22.25
C GLU A 463 0.14 31.92 -20.85
N ALA A 464 -0.31 30.67 -20.71
CA ALA A 464 -0.29 29.96 -19.43
C ALA A 464 1.15 29.77 -18.90
N ARG A 465 2.10 29.40 -19.77
CA ARG A 465 3.51 29.25 -19.40
C ARG A 465 4.13 30.58 -18.98
N GLN A 466 3.79 31.64 -19.69
CA GLN A 466 4.18 33.02 -19.42
C GLN A 466 3.66 33.50 -18.05
N VAL A 467 2.38 33.28 -17.77
CA VAL A 467 1.76 33.56 -16.47
C VAL A 467 2.42 32.74 -15.36
N ALA A 468 2.69 31.45 -15.60
CA ALA A 468 3.33 30.58 -14.62
C ALA A 468 4.72 31.07 -14.21
N GLN A 469 5.46 31.59 -15.17
CA GLN A 469 6.80 32.11 -14.95
C GLN A 469 6.76 33.43 -14.16
N ALA A 470 5.87 34.35 -14.52
CA ALA A 470 5.72 35.63 -13.83
C ALA A 470 5.17 35.47 -12.40
N ALA A 471 4.29 34.49 -12.17
CA ALA A 471 3.70 34.22 -10.86
C ALA A 471 4.66 33.55 -9.84
N ARG A 472 5.89 33.16 -10.23
CA ARG A 472 6.87 32.52 -9.32
C ARG A 472 7.15 33.35 -8.06
N HIS A 473 7.08 34.68 -8.19
CA HIS A 473 7.41 35.63 -7.13
C HIS A 473 6.19 36.12 -6.35
N ASP A 474 4.99 35.56 -6.59
CA ASP A 474 3.76 35.93 -5.88
C ASP A 474 3.32 34.82 -4.90
N PRO A 475 3.73 34.91 -3.61
CA PRO A 475 3.36 33.94 -2.59
C PRO A 475 1.87 33.99 -2.18
N SER A 476 1.18 35.10 -2.46
CA SER A 476 -0.20 35.38 -2.00
C SER A 476 -1.24 35.36 -3.12
N GLY A 477 -0.88 34.84 -4.29
CA GLY A 477 -1.72 34.90 -5.48
C GLY A 477 -2.99 34.03 -5.43
N PRO A 478 -3.89 34.23 -6.41
CA PRO A 478 -5.16 33.51 -6.52
C PRO A 478 -4.98 32.00 -6.72
N ALA A 479 -6.10 31.26 -6.66
CA ALA A 479 -6.08 29.81 -6.85
C ALA A 479 -5.50 29.39 -8.22
N VAL A 480 -5.83 30.18 -9.24
CA VAL A 480 -5.32 30.07 -10.61
C VAL A 480 -4.84 31.45 -11.04
N HIS A 481 -3.57 31.56 -11.41
CA HIS A 481 -3.03 32.79 -11.98
C HIS A 481 -3.49 32.94 -13.44
N ARG A 482 -3.90 34.15 -13.82
CA ARG A 482 -4.35 34.52 -15.17
C ARG A 482 -3.56 35.72 -15.66
N LEU A 483 -3.53 35.94 -16.97
CA LEU A 483 -2.83 37.09 -17.57
C LEU A 483 -3.26 38.47 -16.98
N PRO A 484 -4.56 38.74 -16.71
CA PRO A 484 -4.95 39.98 -16.03
C PRO A 484 -4.41 40.09 -14.59
N ASN A 485 -4.10 38.97 -13.94
CA ASN A 485 -3.74 38.90 -12.52
C ASN A 485 -2.22 39.01 -12.28
N VAL A 486 -1.39 38.95 -13.34
CA VAL A 486 0.08 39.04 -13.21
C VAL A 486 0.62 40.48 -13.28
N GLY A 487 -0.25 41.44 -13.58
CA GLY A 487 0.05 42.87 -13.57
C GLY A 487 1.17 43.30 -14.52
N LEU A 488 1.68 44.52 -14.32
CA LEU A 488 2.78 45.08 -15.10
C LEU A 488 4.08 44.27 -15.00
N PRO A 489 4.53 43.78 -13.82
CA PRO A 489 5.75 42.96 -13.72
C PRO A 489 5.67 41.70 -14.59
N GLY A 490 4.51 41.04 -14.62
CA GLY A 490 4.32 39.88 -15.47
C GLY A 490 4.40 40.20 -16.95
N LEU A 491 3.73 41.27 -17.41
CA LEU A 491 3.82 41.74 -18.80
C LEU A 491 5.27 42.04 -19.23
N LEU A 492 6.04 42.73 -18.38
CA LEU A 492 7.44 43.06 -18.67
C LEU A 492 8.32 41.82 -18.74
N HIS A 493 8.05 40.80 -17.92
CA HIS A 493 8.71 39.51 -18.02
C HIS A 493 8.42 38.80 -19.35
N LEU A 494 7.21 38.95 -19.91
CA LEU A 494 6.89 38.37 -21.23
C LEU A 494 7.65 39.03 -22.36
N LEU A 495 8.02 40.29 -22.18
CA LEU A 495 8.76 41.11 -23.14
C LEU A 495 10.27 41.08 -22.89
N ARG A 496 10.78 40.25 -21.96
CA ARG A 496 12.21 40.24 -21.60
C ARG A 496 13.13 39.94 -22.78
N ASP A 497 12.67 39.14 -23.73
CA ASP A 497 13.44 38.76 -24.91
C ASP A 497 13.26 39.75 -26.07
N GLU A 498 12.39 40.76 -25.92
CA GLU A 498 12.22 41.83 -26.92
C GLU A 498 13.38 42.83 -26.83
N PRO A 499 14.20 43.00 -27.90
CA PRO A 499 15.34 43.94 -27.88
C PRO A 499 14.91 45.37 -27.53
N ARG A 500 13.67 45.74 -27.88
CA ARG A 500 13.08 47.04 -27.59
C ARG A 500 12.92 47.29 -26.09
N LEU A 501 12.71 46.26 -25.27
CA LEU A 501 12.62 46.40 -23.83
C LEU A 501 13.98 46.73 -23.22
N GLN A 502 15.04 46.04 -23.68
CA GLN A 502 16.42 46.36 -23.28
C GLN A 502 16.79 47.79 -23.66
N THR A 503 16.52 48.22 -24.90
CA THR A 503 16.76 49.60 -25.34
C THR A 503 15.97 50.62 -24.50
N PHE A 504 14.74 50.28 -24.09
CA PHE A 504 13.97 51.14 -23.19
C PHE A 504 14.63 51.27 -21.82
N VAL A 505 15.07 50.16 -21.20
CA VAL A 505 15.79 50.19 -19.91
C VAL A 505 17.09 50.99 -20.01
N GLU A 506 17.89 50.77 -21.06
CA GLU A 506 19.13 51.51 -21.29
C GLU A 506 18.88 53.01 -21.47
N ARG A 507 17.83 53.38 -22.20
CA ARG A 507 17.47 54.79 -22.41
C ARG A 507 17.00 55.47 -21.12
N GLN A 508 16.25 54.77 -20.28
CA GLN A 508 15.67 55.36 -19.06
C GLN A 508 16.62 55.32 -17.85
N LEU A 509 17.41 54.26 -17.70
CA LEU A 509 18.24 54.02 -16.51
C LEU A 509 19.74 53.96 -16.82
N GLY A 510 20.16 53.90 -18.08
CA GLY A 510 21.55 53.67 -18.47
C GLY A 510 22.55 54.61 -17.80
N ALA A 511 22.30 55.92 -17.83
CA ALA A 511 23.18 56.92 -17.20
C ALA A 511 23.33 56.70 -15.68
N LEU A 512 22.24 56.32 -14.99
CA LEU A 512 22.26 56.02 -13.56
C LEU A 512 22.96 54.71 -13.25
N LEU A 513 22.82 53.70 -14.12
CA LEU A 513 23.52 52.42 -13.99
C LEU A 513 25.02 52.56 -14.21
N THR A 514 25.45 53.39 -15.16
CA THR A 514 26.85 53.73 -15.37
C THR A 514 27.42 54.45 -14.14
N TYR A 515 26.70 55.44 -13.61
CA TYR A 515 27.11 56.15 -12.39
C TYR A 515 27.30 55.18 -11.21
N ASP A 516 26.32 54.29 -10.97
CA ASP A 516 26.38 53.31 -9.88
C ASP A 516 27.52 52.30 -10.06
N ALA A 517 27.86 51.93 -11.30
CA ALA A 517 28.98 51.05 -11.59
C ALA A 517 30.34 51.72 -11.30
N GLU A 518 30.45 53.02 -11.55
CA GLU A 518 31.64 53.83 -11.22
C GLU A 518 31.72 54.18 -9.72
N HIS A 519 30.58 54.25 -9.03
CA HIS A 519 30.45 54.68 -7.63
C HIS A 519 29.70 53.65 -6.75
N PRO A 520 30.20 52.41 -6.59
CA PRO A 520 29.46 51.34 -5.92
C PRO A 520 29.16 51.62 -4.44
N LYS A 521 29.95 52.48 -3.77
CA LYS A 521 29.71 52.89 -2.37
C LYS A 521 28.65 54.00 -2.23
N ASP A 522 28.23 54.63 -3.32
CA ASP A 522 27.26 55.72 -3.36
C ASP A 522 26.12 55.47 -4.36
N ALA A 523 25.75 54.20 -4.56
CA ALA A 523 24.77 53.79 -5.56
C ALA A 523 23.39 54.46 -5.34
N LEU A 524 22.87 55.12 -6.37
CA LEU A 524 21.66 55.92 -6.34
C LEU A 524 20.42 55.16 -6.81
N LEU A 525 20.56 54.06 -7.56
CA LEU A 525 19.42 53.27 -8.02
C LEU A 525 18.53 52.74 -6.88
N PRO A 526 19.05 52.27 -5.72
CA PRO A 526 18.21 51.91 -4.58
C PRO A 526 17.39 53.08 -4.06
N THR A 527 17.94 54.31 -4.08
CA THR A 527 17.24 55.52 -3.65
C THR A 527 16.08 55.86 -4.59
N LEU A 528 16.29 55.75 -5.91
CA LEU A 528 15.22 55.90 -6.90
C LEU A 528 14.11 54.86 -6.71
N ARG A 529 14.47 53.59 -6.48
CA ARG A 529 13.52 52.51 -6.22
C ARG A 529 12.65 52.80 -5.00
N MET A 530 13.28 53.13 -3.87
CA MET A 530 12.57 53.45 -2.62
C MET A 530 11.62 54.63 -2.77
N PHE A 531 12.03 55.67 -3.51
CA PHE A 531 11.19 56.82 -3.80
C PHE A 531 9.94 56.44 -4.59
N LEU A 532 10.09 55.63 -5.64
CA LEU A 532 8.96 55.23 -6.50
C LEU A 532 8.03 54.23 -5.80
N GLU A 533 8.56 53.26 -5.05
CA GLU A 533 7.78 52.25 -4.31
C GLU A 533 6.92 52.87 -3.19
N HIS A 534 7.36 53.97 -2.60
CA HIS A 534 6.60 54.71 -1.57
C HIS A 534 5.75 55.84 -2.17
N GLY A 535 5.26 55.65 -3.40
CA GLY A 535 4.31 56.55 -4.04
C GLY A 535 4.85 57.97 -4.29
N ARG A 536 6.18 58.12 -4.41
CA ARG A 536 6.87 59.42 -4.56
C ARG A 536 6.75 60.32 -3.34
N ASN A 537 6.43 59.76 -2.17
CA ASN A 537 6.47 60.52 -0.92
C ASN A 537 7.91 60.61 -0.40
N LYS A 538 8.57 61.74 -0.68
CA LYS A 538 9.99 61.99 -0.32
C LYS A 538 10.26 61.78 1.18
N SER A 539 9.30 62.08 2.06
CA SER A 539 9.45 61.93 3.51
C SER A 539 9.33 60.48 3.99
N ILE A 540 8.37 59.71 3.45
CA ILE A 540 8.22 58.28 3.78
C ILE A 540 9.41 57.49 3.22
N ALA A 541 9.79 57.76 1.97
CA ALA A 541 10.91 57.09 1.32
C ALA A 541 12.25 57.34 2.02
N ALA A 542 12.49 58.56 2.53
CA ALA A 542 13.68 58.87 3.33
C ALA A 542 13.74 58.03 4.62
N GLY A 543 12.60 57.89 5.32
CA GLY A 543 12.50 57.06 6.51
C GLY A 543 12.75 55.58 6.22
N ALA A 544 12.13 55.05 5.16
CA ALA A 544 12.29 53.66 4.74
C ALA A 544 13.70 53.35 4.21
N ALA A 545 14.40 54.34 3.66
CA ALA A 545 15.80 54.22 3.25
C ALA A 545 16.81 54.44 4.40
N HIS A 546 16.33 54.69 5.63
CA HIS A 546 17.16 55.02 6.81
C HIS A 546 18.11 56.21 6.59
N LEU A 547 17.67 57.21 5.82
CA LEU A 547 18.43 58.42 5.53
C LEU A 547 17.75 59.66 6.13
N SER A 548 18.56 60.67 6.48
CA SER A 548 18.00 61.98 6.84
C SER A 548 17.29 62.59 5.63
N ARG A 549 16.20 63.35 5.86
CA ARG A 549 15.46 64.00 4.76
C ARG A 549 16.37 64.86 3.86
N PRO A 550 17.29 65.70 4.38
CA PRO A 550 18.20 66.47 3.54
C PRO A 550 19.10 65.58 2.66
N ALA A 551 19.65 64.50 3.23
CA ALA A 551 20.50 63.58 2.48
C ALA A 551 19.73 62.84 1.39
N PHE A 552 18.50 62.39 1.67
CA PHE A 552 17.65 61.74 0.67
C PHE A 552 17.30 62.71 -0.48
N TYR A 553 17.02 63.97 -0.16
CA TYR A 553 16.65 64.97 -1.17
C TYR A 553 17.83 65.34 -2.05
N GLU A 554 19.04 65.44 -1.47
CA GLU A 554 20.26 65.65 -2.24
C GLU A 554 20.52 64.49 -3.22
N ARG A 555 20.26 63.25 -2.80
CA ARG A 555 20.36 62.06 -3.66
C ARG A 555 19.35 62.11 -4.81
N LEU A 556 18.09 62.49 -4.55
CA LEU A 556 17.09 62.68 -5.60
C LEU A 556 17.51 63.77 -6.60
N ALA A 557 18.00 64.91 -6.11
CA ALA A 557 18.50 66.00 -6.96
C ALA A 557 19.74 65.59 -7.79
N ARG A 558 20.53 64.63 -7.29
CA ARG A 558 21.64 64.03 -8.06
C ARG A 558 21.11 63.08 -9.14
N ILE A 559 20.09 62.27 -8.83
CA ILE A 559 19.41 61.39 -9.80
C ILE A 559 18.80 62.22 -10.95
N GLU A 560 18.11 63.33 -10.65
CA GLU A 560 17.55 64.24 -11.66
C GLU A 560 18.60 64.77 -12.62
N ARG A 561 19.76 65.21 -12.08
CA ARG A 561 20.88 65.70 -12.89
C ARG A 561 21.50 64.62 -13.77
N ILE A 562 21.66 63.40 -13.25
CA ILE A 562 22.26 62.28 -14.01
C ILE A 562 21.34 61.82 -15.13
N LEU A 563 20.05 61.69 -14.84
CA LEU A 563 19.06 61.21 -15.81
C LEU A 563 18.56 62.30 -16.77
N GLY A 564 18.73 63.57 -16.42
CA GLY A 564 18.20 64.69 -17.19
C GLY A 564 16.66 64.74 -17.16
N VAL A 565 16.05 64.33 -16.05
CA VAL A 565 14.58 64.24 -15.88
C VAL A 565 14.13 64.97 -14.62
N ASP A 566 12.88 65.41 -14.62
CA ASP A 566 12.19 65.98 -13.47
C ASP A 566 11.45 64.86 -12.70
N LEU A 567 11.82 64.61 -11.44
CA LEU A 567 11.19 63.57 -10.61
C LEU A 567 9.84 64.01 -10.01
N ASP A 568 9.42 65.26 -10.20
CA ASP A 568 8.05 65.67 -9.91
C ASP A 568 7.10 65.36 -11.10
N SER A 569 7.65 65.09 -12.30
CA SER A 569 6.87 64.65 -13.46
C SER A 569 6.32 63.23 -13.29
N VAL A 570 4.98 63.12 -13.36
CA VAL A 570 4.26 61.84 -13.31
C VAL A 570 4.72 60.91 -14.43
N GLN A 571 4.86 61.43 -15.65
CA GLN A 571 5.22 60.63 -16.82
C GLN A 571 6.66 60.12 -16.71
N ALA A 572 7.60 60.96 -16.29
CA ALA A 572 9.00 60.57 -16.11
C ALA A 572 9.14 59.49 -15.03
N CYS A 573 8.50 59.70 -13.86
CA CYS A 573 8.50 58.71 -12.79
C CYS A 573 7.87 57.38 -13.20
N LEU A 574 6.76 57.40 -13.96
CA LEU A 574 6.15 56.18 -14.48
C LEU A 574 7.12 55.44 -15.42
N SER A 575 7.76 56.15 -16.37
CA SER A 575 8.75 55.54 -17.26
C SER A 575 9.94 54.95 -16.50
N LEU A 576 10.44 55.63 -15.46
CA LEU A 576 11.52 55.12 -14.61
C LEU A 576 11.08 53.90 -13.79
N HIS A 577 9.86 53.89 -13.27
CA HIS A 577 9.33 52.76 -12.53
C HIS A 577 9.14 51.53 -13.42
N VAL A 578 8.58 51.71 -14.62
CA VAL A 578 8.50 50.65 -15.65
C VAL A 578 9.90 50.14 -16.01
N ALA A 579 10.88 51.03 -16.16
CA ALA A 579 12.25 50.65 -16.48
C ALA A 579 12.92 49.86 -15.35
N LEU A 580 12.65 50.17 -14.09
CA LEU A 580 13.12 49.38 -12.94
C LEU A 580 12.54 47.97 -12.96
N LEU A 581 11.21 47.85 -13.15
CA LEU A 581 10.55 46.55 -13.23
C LEU A 581 11.03 45.74 -14.45
N ALA A 582 11.23 46.39 -15.58
CA ALA A 582 11.75 45.76 -16.80
C ALA A 582 13.19 45.25 -16.60
N ARG A 583 14.04 46.04 -15.94
CA ARG A 583 15.40 45.63 -15.57
C ARG A 583 15.42 44.41 -14.66
N ASP A 584 14.49 44.34 -13.70
CA ASP A 584 14.37 43.17 -12.83
C ASP A 584 13.92 41.94 -13.62
N ALA A 585 12.97 42.13 -14.54
CA ALA A 585 12.50 41.08 -15.44
C ALA A 585 13.57 40.55 -16.42
N LEU A 586 14.53 41.40 -16.81
CA LEU A 586 15.68 41.02 -17.66
C LEU A 586 16.78 40.28 -16.88
N ARG A 587 16.80 40.38 -15.54
CA ARG A 587 17.83 39.75 -14.68
C ARG A 587 17.41 38.40 -14.11
N GLY A 588 16.12 38.05 -14.16
CA GLY A 588 15.56 36.77 -13.66
C GLY A 588 14.98 35.91 -14.77
#